data_AF-A0A8D8Z9I8-F1
#
_entry.id   AF-A0A8D8Z9I8-F1
#
_cell.length_a   1.000
_cell.length_b   1.000
_cell.length_c   1.000
_cell.angle_alpha   90.00
_cell.angle_beta   90.00
_cell.angle_gamma   90.00
#
_symmetry.space_group_name_H-M   'P 1'
#
loop_
_entity.id
_entity.type
_entity.pdbx_description
1 polymer ?
#
loop_
_entity_poly.entity_id
_entity_poly.type
_entity_poly.pdbx_seq_one_letter_code
_entity_poly.pdbx_strand_id
1 'polypeptide(L)'
;MQIYNTRVWSEDPFRFLHKGNMLLNTCIEILELQYNDMSTVEFYDFYRQCEPANLIFNAPMGHVSEYYYSIDMSVDILHELLAFQFDKEPEAIKDFLKWLLWVCDKRVQKLNTLMIEGSANSGKNYFFDCVLHYYINWGQMGNFNKFQNFPLQGCVNKRIILWNEPRMEPGAEEDIKTLFGGDSTSAKVKYKPDTIIGRTPIIVLTNQLRSE
;
A
#
# COMPACT_ATOMS: atom_id res chain seq x y z
N MET A 1 -11.05 -0.71 -0.69
CA MET A 1 -10.73 0.71 -0.97
C MET A 1 -11.24 1.61 0.14
N GLN A 2 -10.49 2.65 0.55
CA GLN A 2 -10.88 3.56 1.64
C GLN A 2 -11.99 4.57 1.26
N ILE A 3 -12.44 4.59 -0.01
CA ILE A 3 -13.39 5.58 -0.55
C ILE A 3 -14.66 5.76 0.30
N TYR A 4 -15.20 4.67 0.88
CA TYR A 4 -16.42 4.70 1.70
C TYR A 4 -16.32 5.58 2.94
N ASN A 5 -15.09 5.85 3.41
CA ASN A 5 -14.82 6.66 4.60
C ASN A 5 -14.34 8.06 4.23
N THR A 6 -14.45 8.46 2.96
CA THR A 6 -14.00 9.77 2.47
C THR A 6 -15.17 10.73 2.29
N ARG A 7 -14.86 12.02 2.29
CA ARG A 7 -15.84 13.08 2.05
C ARG A 7 -16.53 12.94 0.69
N VAL A 8 -15.75 12.55 -0.33
CA VAL A 8 -16.25 12.25 -1.69
C VAL A 8 -17.45 11.33 -1.60
N TRP A 9 -17.36 10.21 -0.85
CA TRP A 9 -18.49 9.30 -0.69
C TRP A 9 -19.62 9.89 0.16
N SER A 10 -19.30 10.61 1.24
CA SER A 10 -20.33 11.14 2.15
C SER A 10 -21.20 12.26 1.57
N GLU A 11 -20.69 12.99 0.56
CA GLU A 11 -21.42 14.08 -0.10
C GLU A 11 -22.04 13.65 -1.44
N ASP A 12 -21.63 12.50 -1.97
CA ASP A 12 -22.12 11.96 -3.24
C ASP A 12 -23.62 11.59 -3.18
N PRO A 13 -24.37 11.71 -4.28
CA PRO A 13 -25.75 11.23 -4.39
C PRO A 13 -25.93 9.75 -4.00
N PHE A 14 -24.89 8.92 -4.19
CA PHE A 14 -24.89 7.49 -3.92
C PHE A 14 -24.55 7.12 -2.47
N ARG A 15 -24.31 8.09 -1.57
CA ARG A 15 -23.94 7.85 -0.15
C ARG A 15 -24.87 6.90 0.62
N PHE A 16 -26.13 6.81 0.21
CA PHE A 16 -27.15 5.95 0.83
C PHE A 16 -27.11 4.50 0.35
N LEU A 17 -26.30 4.19 -0.68
CA LEU A 17 -26.08 2.82 -1.10
C LEU A 17 -25.35 2.05 0.00
N HIS A 18 -26.02 1.03 0.51
CA HIS A 18 -25.45 0.15 1.53
C HIS A 18 -24.24 -0.62 0.97
N LYS A 19 -23.23 -0.92 1.80
CA LYS A 19 -22.04 -1.72 1.43
C LYS A 19 -22.37 -3.13 0.91
N GLY A 20 -23.58 -3.63 1.18
CA GLY A 20 -24.08 -4.89 0.64
C GLY A 20 -24.66 -4.78 -0.78
N ASN A 21 -24.75 -3.58 -1.36
CA ASN A 21 -25.27 -3.40 -2.71
C ASN A 21 -24.32 -4.04 -3.73
N MET A 22 -24.85 -4.99 -4.51
CA MET A 22 -24.06 -5.80 -5.44
C MET A 22 -23.46 -4.94 -6.56
N LEU A 23 -24.24 -4.04 -7.17
CA LEU A 23 -23.77 -3.17 -8.25
C LEU A 23 -22.65 -2.25 -7.76
N LEU A 24 -22.81 -1.64 -6.59
CA LEU A 24 -21.78 -0.80 -5.99
C LEU A 24 -20.48 -1.59 -5.77
N ASN A 25 -20.57 -2.79 -5.18
CA ASN A 25 -19.40 -3.63 -4.97
C ASN A 25 -18.73 -4.01 -6.28
N THR A 26 -19.50 -4.33 -7.32
CA THR A 26 -18.95 -4.61 -8.66
C THR A 26 -18.24 -3.39 -9.25
N CYS A 27 -18.82 -2.19 -9.17
CA CYS A 27 -18.16 -0.97 -9.64
C CYS A 27 -16.85 -0.69 -8.89
N ILE A 28 -16.84 -0.90 -7.57
CA ILE A 28 -15.66 -0.70 -6.75
C ILE A 28 -14.59 -1.75 -7.04
N GLU A 29 -14.97 -3.01 -7.25
CA GLU A 29 -14.04 -4.07 -7.68
C GLU A 29 -13.42 -3.75 -9.05
N ILE A 30 -14.19 -3.22 -10.01
CA ILE A 30 -13.68 -2.76 -11.31
C ILE A 30 -12.67 -1.62 -11.13
N LEU A 31 -12.98 -0.62 -10.29
CA LEU A 31 -12.06 0.47 -9.99
C LEU A 31 -10.77 -0.02 -9.32
N GLU A 32 -10.89 -0.94 -8.36
CA GLU A 32 -9.73 -1.56 -7.72
C GLU A 32 -8.82 -2.26 -8.74
N LEU A 33 -9.39 -2.99 -9.71
CA LEU A 33 -8.64 -3.62 -10.79
C LEU A 33 -7.95 -2.60 -11.70
N GLN A 34 -8.64 -1.52 -12.09
CA GLN A 34 -8.03 -0.44 -12.88
C GLN A 34 -6.82 0.17 -12.16
N TYR A 35 -6.96 0.49 -10.88
CA TYR A 35 -5.86 1.02 -10.08
C TYR A 35 -4.72 0.03 -9.91
N ASN A 36 -4.99 -1.29 -9.87
CA ASN A 36 -3.98 -2.33 -9.73
C ASN A 36 -3.02 -2.42 -10.92
N ASP A 37 -3.50 -2.02 -12.10
CA ASP A 37 -2.76 -2.09 -13.37
C ASP A 37 -2.03 -0.78 -13.70
N MET A 38 -2.36 0.32 -13.03
CA MET A 38 -1.68 1.61 -13.21
C MET A 38 -0.24 1.59 -12.68
N SER A 39 0.68 2.13 -13.48
CA SER A 39 2.03 2.50 -13.11
C SER A 39 2.06 3.76 -12.22
N THR A 40 3.17 3.99 -11.51
CA THR A 40 3.36 5.21 -10.72
C THR A 40 3.20 6.48 -11.58
N VAL A 41 3.62 6.46 -12.85
CA VAL A 41 3.48 7.62 -13.75
C VAL A 41 2.01 7.86 -14.11
N GLU A 42 1.23 6.81 -14.36
CA GLU A 42 -0.21 6.97 -14.61
C GLU A 42 -0.95 7.49 -13.39
N PHE A 43 -0.56 7.10 -12.17
CA PHE A 43 -1.07 7.73 -10.96
C PHE A 43 -0.72 9.22 -10.88
N TYR A 44 0.51 9.59 -11.24
CA TYR A 44 0.93 11.00 -11.26
C TYR A 44 0.08 11.82 -12.23
N ASP A 45 -0.14 11.31 -13.45
CA ASP A 45 -0.97 11.97 -14.44
C ASP A 45 -2.45 12.02 -14.02
N PHE A 46 -2.95 10.95 -13.39
CA PHE A 46 -4.30 10.91 -12.80
C PHE A 46 -4.48 12.03 -11.75
N TYR A 47 -3.54 12.17 -10.82
CA TYR A 47 -3.65 13.21 -9.78
C TYR A 47 -3.55 14.63 -10.34
N ARG A 48 -2.79 14.86 -11.41
CA ARG A 48 -2.72 16.18 -12.06
C ARG A 48 -4.00 16.60 -12.77
N GLN A 49 -4.81 15.63 -13.17
CA GLN A 49 -6.10 15.87 -13.80
C GLN A 49 -7.24 15.96 -12.78
N CYS A 50 -6.99 15.57 -11.52
CA CYS A 50 -7.97 15.60 -10.45
C CYS A 50 -8.00 16.98 -9.78
N GLU A 51 -9.19 17.51 -9.54
CA GLU A 51 -9.32 18.70 -8.69
C GLU A 51 -8.91 18.37 -7.25
N PRO A 52 -8.18 19.25 -6.54
CA PRO A 52 -7.72 18.98 -5.18
C PRO A 52 -8.83 18.55 -4.19
N ALA A 53 -10.05 19.05 -4.38
CA ALA A 53 -11.22 18.70 -3.57
C ALA A 53 -11.68 17.24 -3.74
N ASN A 54 -11.30 16.59 -4.85
CA ASN A 54 -11.70 15.22 -5.21
C ASN A 54 -10.60 14.19 -4.92
N LEU A 55 -9.46 14.62 -4.39
CA LEU A 55 -8.37 13.72 -4.02
C LEU A 55 -8.81 12.81 -2.86
N ILE A 56 -8.73 11.50 -3.08
CA ILE A 56 -9.16 10.45 -2.14
C ILE A 56 -8.02 10.19 -1.14
N PHE A 57 -7.64 11.22 -0.38
CA PHE A 57 -6.64 11.13 0.69
C PHE A 57 -7.31 11.14 2.07
N ASN A 58 -6.54 10.80 3.10
CA ASN A 58 -7.03 10.62 4.47
C ASN A 58 -7.31 11.93 5.23
N ALA A 59 -7.30 13.08 4.57
CA ALA A 59 -7.67 14.35 5.20
C ALA A 59 -9.12 14.27 5.72
N PRO A 60 -9.34 14.43 7.03
CA PRO A 60 -10.67 14.38 7.60
C PRO A 60 -11.51 15.56 7.07
N MET A 61 -12.76 15.28 6.70
CA MET A 61 -13.74 16.27 6.24
C MET A 61 -13.28 17.15 5.05
N GLY A 62 -12.26 16.71 4.29
CA GLY A 62 -11.77 17.45 3.12
C GLY A 62 -10.98 18.72 3.45
N HIS A 63 -10.51 18.90 4.70
CA HIS A 63 -9.58 19.98 5.07
C HIS A 63 -8.15 19.66 4.60
N VAL A 64 -7.98 19.41 3.31
CA VAL A 64 -6.72 18.96 2.71
C VAL A 64 -5.58 19.93 3.01
N SER A 65 -5.83 21.24 2.89
CA SER A 65 -4.82 22.29 3.11
C SER A 65 -4.43 22.50 4.58
N GLU A 66 -5.27 22.09 5.52
CA GLU A 66 -4.97 22.17 6.97
C GLU A 66 -4.32 20.88 7.47
N TYR A 67 -4.62 19.76 6.82
CA TYR A 67 -4.14 18.45 7.22
C TYR A 67 -2.79 18.08 6.58
N TYR A 68 -2.58 18.46 5.33
CA TYR A 68 -1.34 18.17 4.59
C TYR A 68 -0.49 19.42 4.41
N TYR A 69 0.83 19.23 4.44
CA TYR A 69 1.77 20.24 3.98
C TYR A 69 1.63 20.49 2.48
N SER A 70 2.16 21.61 1.99
CA SER A 70 2.32 21.81 0.54
C SER A 70 3.22 20.72 -0.05
N ILE A 71 3.14 20.54 -1.37
CA ILE A 71 4.00 19.57 -2.07
C ILE A 71 5.47 19.91 -1.83
N ASP A 72 5.86 21.17 -2.00
CA ASP A 72 7.25 21.61 -1.81
C ASP A 72 7.75 21.30 -0.40
N MET A 73 6.98 21.68 0.63
CA MET A 73 7.34 21.42 2.03
C MET A 73 7.37 19.92 2.34
N SER A 74 6.47 19.13 1.76
CA SER A 74 6.48 17.67 1.91
C SER A 74 7.74 17.04 1.30
N VAL A 75 8.15 17.52 0.12
CA VAL A 75 9.39 17.06 -0.54
C VAL A 75 10.61 17.42 0.31
N ASP A 76 10.67 18.65 0.85
CA ASP A 76 11.77 19.08 1.71
C ASP A 76 11.87 18.21 2.97
N ILE A 77 10.75 17.97 3.66
CA ILE A 77 10.71 17.11 4.86
C ILE A 77 11.15 15.68 4.54
N LEU A 78 10.65 15.09 3.45
CA LEU A 78 11.02 13.72 3.06
C LEU A 78 12.48 13.64 2.63
N HIS A 79 12.99 14.67 1.94
CA HIS A 79 14.40 14.76 1.58
C HIS A 79 15.29 14.86 2.81
N GLU A 80 14.96 15.70 3.79
CA GLU A 80 15.69 15.79 5.06
C GLU A 80 15.68 14.47 5.83
N LEU A 81 14.52 13.80 5.89
CA LEU A 81 14.41 12.48 6.51
C LEU A 81 15.32 11.46 5.83
N LEU A 82 15.27 11.34 4.51
CA LEU A 82 16.12 10.40 3.78
C LEU A 82 17.60 10.78 3.89
N ALA A 83 17.94 12.07 3.80
CA ALA A 83 19.30 12.54 4.01
C ALA A 83 19.82 12.17 5.41
N PHE A 84 18.98 12.20 6.44
CA PHE A 84 19.35 11.72 7.76
C PHE A 84 19.54 10.20 7.80
N GLN A 85 18.67 9.41 7.16
CA GLN A 85 18.77 7.94 7.15
C GLN A 85 19.96 7.40 6.35
N PHE A 86 20.40 8.13 5.32
CA PHE A 86 21.47 7.72 4.40
C PHE A 86 22.75 8.54 4.57
N ASP A 87 23.01 9.07 5.78
CA ASP A 87 24.24 9.83 6.10
C ASP A 87 24.57 10.97 5.11
N LYS A 88 23.53 11.58 4.54
CA LYS A 88 23.56 12.64 3.52
C LYS A 88 24.25 12.21 2.23
N GLU A 89 24.28 10.91 1.91
CA GLU A 89 24.81 10.38 0.66
C GLU A 89 23.73 10.42 -0.45
N PRO A 90 23.82 11.33 -1.45
CA PRO A 90 22.74 11.54 -2.41
C PRO A 90 22.51 10.36 -3.36
N GLU A 91 23.58 9.65 -3.75
CA GLU A 91 23.46 8.50 -4.65
C GLU A 91 22.77 7.31 -3.97
N ALA A 92 23.04 7.07 -2.67
CA ALA A 92 22.32 6.04 -1.91
C ALA A 92 20.82 6.33 -1.81
N ILE A 93 20.44 7.59 -1.57
CA ILE A 93 19.03 8.03 -1.56
C ILE A 93 18.38 7.78 -2.92
N LYS A 94 19.06 8.17 -4.00
CA LYS A 94 18.57 8.00 -5.37
C LYS A 94 18.41 6.53 -5.74
N ASP A 95 19.36 5.69 -5.38
CA ASP A 95 19.29 4.25 -5.62
C ASP A 95 18.15 3.60 -4.83
N PHE A 96 17.97 3.99 -3.56
CA PHE A 96 16.82 3.56 -2.75
C PHE A 96 15.48 3.93 -3.40
N LEU A 97 15.31 5.19 -3.79
CA LEU A 97 14.06 5.67 -4.43
C LEU A 97 13.80 4.98 -5.77
N LYS A 98 14.86 4.71 -6.55
CA LYS A 98 14.79 3.97 -7.80
C LYS A 98 14.33 2.53 -7.58
N TRP A 99 14.89 1.84 -6.58
CA TRP A 99 14.46 0.48 -6.21
C TRP A 99 13.03 0.45 -5.71
N LEU A 100 12.64 1.41 -4.87
CA LEU A 100 11.25 1.56 -4.41
C LEU A 100 10.30 1.67 -5.61
N LEU A 101 10.60 2.57 -6.56
CA LEU A 101 9.80 2.73 -7.78
C LEU A 101 9.74 1.44 -8.60
N TRP A 102 10.87 0.75 -8.78
CA TRP A 102 10.94 -0.50 -9.54
C TRP A 102 10.12 -1.63 -8.92
N VAL A 103 10.15 -1.76 -7.59
CA VAL A 103 9.34 -2.73 -6.86
C VAL A 103 7.85 -2.36 -6.97
N CYS A 104 7.50 -1.09 -6.71
CA CYS A 104 6.12 -0.63 -6.83
C CYS A 104 5.54 -0.82 -8.25
N ASP A 105 6.33 -0.62 -9.30
CA ASP A 105 5.91 -0.84 -10.69
C ASP A 105 6.13 -2.27 -11.20
N LYS A 106 6.48 -3.22 -10.32
CA LYS A 106 6.66 -4.64 -10.66
C LYS A 106 7.70 -4.86 -11.78
N ARG A 107 8.69 -3.98 -11.92
CA ARG A 107 9.65 -3.96 -13.05
C ARG A 107 10.68 -5.09 -13.01
N VAL A 108 10.94 -5.65 -11.84
CA VAL A 108 12.01 -6.65 -11.65
C VAL A 108 11.44 -8.00 -11.23
N GLN A 109 11.52 -9.00 -12.11
CA GLN A 109 11.02 -10.36 -11.82
C GLN A 109 11.66 -10.93 -10.55
N LYS A 110 10.90 -11.71 -9.78
CA LYS A 110 11.31 -12.33 -8.50
C LYS A 110 11.71 -11.37 -7.38
N LEU A 111 11.62 -10.05 -7.61
CA LEU A 111 11.82 -9.01 -6.61
C LEU A 111 10.54 -8.19 -6.48
N ASN A 112 9.60 -8.72 -5.69
CA ASN A 112 8.29 -8.13 -5.46
C ASN A 112 8.16 -7.51 -4.06
N THR A 113 9.22 -7.60 -3.23
CA THR A 113 9.20 -7.12 -1.85
C THR A 113 10.34 -6.16 -1.56
N LEU A 114 10.04 -5.09 -0.83
CA LEU A 114 11.02 -4.20 -0.21
C LEU A 114 10.90 -4.35 1.31
N MET A 115 11.98 -4.79 1.96
CA MET A 115 12.04 -4.90 3.42
C MET A 115 12.82 -3.73 4.01
N ILE A 116 12.21 -3.06 4.99
CA ILE A 116 12.74 -1.87 5.64
C ILE A 116 12.90 -2.17 7.11
N GLU A 117 14.15 -2.18 7.53
CA GLU A 117 14.55 -2.33 8.91
C GLU A 117 14.93 -0.97 9.50
N GLY A 118 14.54 -0.76 10.75
CA GLY A 118 14.99 0.39 11.52
C GLY A 118 14.39 0.32 12.91
N SER A 119 14.93 1.06 13.88
CA SER A 119 14.35 1.09 15.23
C SER A 119 12.91 1.66 15.25
N ALA A 120 12.18 1.47 16.34
CA ALA A 120 10.92 2.18 16.54
C ALA A 120 11.16 3.69 16.45
N ASN A 121 10.21 4.44 15.88
CA ASN A 121 10.30 5.89 15.66
C ASN A 121 11.42 6.38 14.72
N SER A 122 12.04 5.50 13.93
CA SER A 122 12.99 5.89 12.86
C SER A 122 12.34 6.57 11.65
N GLY A 123 11.02 6.76 11.64
CA GLY A 123 10.31 7.39 10.52
C GLY A 123 9.84 6.41 9.42
N LYS A 124 9.97 5.09 9.61
CA LYS A 124 9.50 4.06 8.64
C LYS A 124 8.04 4.28 8.22
N ASN A 125 7.11 4.29 9.19
CA ASN A 125 5.69 4.48 8.89
C ASN A 125 5.43 5.87 8.30
N TYR A 126 6.11 6.91 8.81
CA TYR A 126 5.97 8.27 8.28
C TYR A 126 6.27 8.35 6.78
N PHE A 127 7.35 7.70 6.33
CA PHE A 127 7.71 7.63 4.92
C PHE A 127 6.80 6.68 4.12
N PHE A 128 6.52 5.47 4.61
CA PHE A 128 5.80 4.48 3.81
C PHE A 128 4.28 4.68 3.79
N ASP A 129 3.69 5.34 4.78
CA ASP A 129 2.27 5.70 4.75
C ASP A 129 1.96 6.61 3.56
N CYS A 130 2.85 7.54 3.21
CA CYS A 130 2.65 8.40 2.04
C CYS A 130 2.75 7.61 0.73
N VAL A 131 3.69 6.67 0.63
CA VAL A 131 3.84 5.76 -0.53
C VAL A 131 2.62 4.86 -0.70
N LEU A 132 2.12 4.27 0.38
CA LEU A 132 0.96 3.37 0.34
C LEU A 132 -0.32 4.12 -0.04
N HIS A 133 -0.55 5.28 0.58
CA HIS A 133 -1.73 6.11 0.29
C HIS A 133 -1.71 6.68 -1.12
N TYR A 134 -0.54 6.94 -1.69
CA TYR A 134 -0.40 7.37 -3.07
C TYR A 134 -1.00 6.37 -4.09
N TYR A 135 -1.03 5.07 -3.79
CA TYR A 135 -1.61 4.07 -4.70
C TYR A 135 -3.11 3.82 -4.51
N ILE A 136 -3.78 4.51 -3.57
CA ILE A 136 -5.23 4.44 -3.24
C ILE A 136 -5.70 3.05 -2.75
N ASN A 137 -5.48 2.02 -3.56
CA ASN A 137 -5.88 0.64 -3.33
C ASN A 137 -4.75 -0.20 -2.71
N TRP A 138 -4.31 0.19 -1.52
CA TRP A 138 -3.37 -0.59 -0.73
C TRP A 138 -4.09 -1.56 0.23
N GLY A 139 -3.38 -2.61 0.63
CA GLY A 139 -3.87 -3.59 1.60
C GLY A 139 -2.87 -3.86 2.71
N GLN A 140 -3.34 -4.45 3.80
CA GLN A 140 -2.49 -4.87 4.91
C GLN A 140 -2.50 -6.39 5.03
N MET A 141 -1.30 -6.97 5.07
CA MET A 141 -1.11 -8.39 5.33
C MET A 141 -1.23 -8.66 6.84
N GLY A 142 -2.01 -9.68 7.19
CA GLY A 142 -2.11 -10.16 8.56
C GLY A 142 -0.94 -11.05 8.94
N ASN A 143 -0.68 -11.15 10.24
CA ASN A 143 0.34 -12.07 10.76
C ASN A 143 -0.14 -13.53 10.69
N PHE A 144 0.80 -14.43 10.38
CA PHE A 144 0.56 -15.86 10.24
C PHE A 144 0.74 -16.52 11.61
N ASN A 145 -0.37 -16.85 12.25
CA ASN A 145 -0.39 -17.58 13.50
C ASN A 145 -1.57 -18.55 13.53
N LYS A 146 -1.50 -19.56 14.41
CA LYS A 146 -2.53 -20.60 14.54
C LYS A 146 -3.98 -20.11 14.78
N PHE A 147 -4.15 -18.86 15.22
CA PHE A 147 -5.47 -18.28 15.49
C PHE A 147 -6.02 -17.43 14.33
N GLN A 148 -5.17 -17.08 13.36
CA GLN A 148 -5.55 -16.24 12.23
C GLN A 148 -5.79 -17.09 10.97
N ASN A 149 -7.05 -17.33 10.66
CA ASN A 149 -7.44 -18.21 9.55
C ASN A 149 -7.37 -17.54 8.16
N PHE A 150 -7.27 -16.21 8.11
CA PHE A 150 -7.35 -15.43 6.87
C PHE A 150 -6.30 -14.30 6.79
N PRO A 151 -4.98 -14.60 6.94
CA PRO A 151 -3.93 -13.58 6.98
C PRO A 151 -3.81 -12.79 5.65
N LEU A 152 -4.16 -13.43 4.54
CA LEU A 152 -4.05 -12.88 3.19
C LEU A 152 -5.32 -12.19 2.66
N GLN A 153 -6.42 -12.20 3.41
CA GLN A 153 -7.68 -11.60 2.94
C GLN A 153 -7.52 -10.11 2.59
N GLY A 154 -6.67 -9.38 3.32
CA GLY A 154 -6.39 -7.96 3.07
C GLY A 154 -5.52 -7.69 1.84
N CYS A 155 -4.95 -8.73 1.23
CA CYS A 155 -4.02 -8.65 0.10
C CYS A 155 -4.71 -8.85 -1.27
N VAL A 156 -5.96 -9.32 -1.27
CA VAL A 156 -6.71 -9.63 -2.48
C VAL A 156 -7.08 -8.35 -3.25
N ASN A 157 -6.81 -8.35 -4.55
CA ASN A 157 -7.08 -7.24 -5.47
C ASN A 157 -6.50 -5.91 -4.97
N LYS A 158 -5.23 -5.92 -4.53
CA LYS A 158 -4.51 -4.71 -4.08
C LYS A 158 -3.37 -4.33 -5.00
N ARG A 159 -3.12 -3.03 -5.07
CA ARG A 159 -2.06 -2.41 -5.89
C ARG A 159 -0.71 -2.51 -5.20
N ILE A 160 -0.71 -2.45 -3.87
CA ILE A 160 0.45 -2.56 -3.00
C ILE A 160 0.00 -3.09 -1.64
N ILE A 161 0.88 -3.84 -0.97
CA ILE A 161 0.61 -4.46 0.33
C ILE A 161 1.62 -3.96 1.35
N LEU A 162 1.16 -3.67 2.56
CA LEU A 162 1.99 -3.45 3.73
C LEU A 162 1.96 -4.68 4.64
N TRP A 163 3.12 -5.18 5.03
CA TRP A 163 3.27 -6.12 6.14
C TRP A 163 4.07 -5.47 7.26
N ASN A 164 3.35 -4.91 8.24
CA ASN A 164 3.94 -4.16 9.33
C ASN A 164 4.19 -5.05 10.55
N GLU A 165 5.41 -5.00 11.09
CA GLU A 165 5.89 -5.83 12.20
C GLU A 165 5.57 -7.32 11.97
N PRO A 166 6.13 -7.92 10.89
CA PRO A 166 5.77 -9.25 10.45
C PRO A 166 6.02 -10.29 11.54
N ARG A 167 5.02 -11.15 11.76
CA ARG A 167 5.14 -12.34 12.59
C ARG A 167 4.54 -13.52 11.84
N MET A 168 5.33 -14.58 11.74
CA MET A 168 4.92 -15.81 11.09
C MET A 168 5.38 -17.04 11.88
N GLU A 169 4.58 -18.10 11.80
CA GLU A 169 4.99 -19.44 12.21
C GLU A 169 5.76 -20.12 11.07
N PRO A 170 6.67 -21.06 11.35
CA PRO A 170 7.52 -21.70 10.32
C PRO A 170 6.74 -22.33 9.16
N GLY A 171 5.51 -22.81 9.40
CA GLY A 171 4.67 -23.41 8.37
C GLY A 171 4.22 -22.46 7.26
N ALA A 172 4.35 -21.13 7.45
CA ALA A 172 3.97 -20.12 6.46
C ALA A 172 5.12 -19.71 5.53
N GLU A 173 6.34 -20.24 5.72
CA GLU A 173 7.54 -19.75 5.03
C GLU A 173 7.44 -19.89 3.50
N GLU A 174 6.92 -21.01 2.99
CA GLU A 174 6.78 -21.25 1.55
C GLU A 174 5.73 -20.34 0.90
N ASP A 175 4.62 -20.09 1.59
CA ASP A 175 3.59 -19.15 1.11
C ASP A 175 4.16 -17.72 1.03
N ILE A 176 4.95 -17.32 2.03
CA ILE A 176 5.61 -16.01 2.07
C ILE A 176 6.67 -15.88 0.99
N LYS A 177 7.50 -16.90 0.76
CA LYS A 177 8.49 -16.91 -0.33
C LYS A 177 7.81 -16.72 -1.69
N THR A 178 6.70 -17.43 -1.91
CA THR A 178 5.89 -17.32 -3.15
C THR A 178 5.38 -15.89 -3.34
N LEU A 179 4.82 -15.28 -2.29
CA LEU A 179 4.34 -13.89 -2.31
C LEU A 179 5.48 -12.88 -2.55
N PHE A 180 6.63 -13.08 -1.92
CA PHE A 180 7.80 -12.20 -2.05
C PHE A 180 8.48 -12.31 -3.41
N GLY A 181 8.41 -13.48 -4.04
CA GLY A 181 8.79 -13.66 -5.46
C GLY A 181 7.80 -13.00 -6.42
N GLY A 182 6.57 -12.75 -5.97
CA GLY A 182 5.49 -12.21 -6.80
C GLY A 182 4.81 -13.28 -7.65
N ASP A 183 4.88 -14.54 -7.23
CA ASP A 183 4.15 -15.64 -7.82
C ASP A 183 2.67 -15.61 -7.36
N SER A 184 1.82 -16.32 -8.09
CA SER A 184 0.39 -16.38 -7.75
C SER A 184 0.13 -17.25 -6.53
N THR A 185 -0.55 -16.68 -5.52
CA THR A 185 -0.88 -17.38 -4.26
C THR A 185 -2.38 -17.39 -4.03
N SER A 186 -2.93 -18.52 -3.58
CA SER A 186 -4.35 -18.61 -3.21
C SER A 186 -4.59 -18.00 -1.82
N ALA A 187 -5.58 -17.13 -1.71
CA ALA A 187 -6.01 -16.54 -0.46
C ALA A 187 -7.43 -16.95 -0.10
N LYS A 188 -7.58 -17.47 1.12
CA LYS A 188 -8.90 -17.72 1.71
C LYS A 188 -9.55 -16.40 2.07
N VAL A 189 -10.80 -16.20 1.65
CA VAL A 189 -11.59 -15.00 1.94
C VAL A 189 -12.88 -15.41 2.63
N LYS A 190 -13.21 -14.74 3.74
CA LYS A 190 -14.40 -15.08 4.51
C LYS A 190 -15.67 -14.98 3.65
N TYR A 191 -16.47 -16.04 3.63
CA TYR A 191 -17.74 -16.14 2.88
C TYR A 191 -17.63 -15.99 1.36
N LYS A 192 -16.42 -16.09 0.79
CA LYS A 192 -16.17 -16.09 -0.65
C LYS A 192 -15.34 -17.31 -1.03
N PRO A 193 -15.37 -17.76 -2.29
CA PRO A 193 -14.40 -18.73 -2.80
C PRO A 193 -12.98 -18.21 -2.64
N ASP A 194 -12.03 -19.14 -2.58
CA ASP A 194 -10.61 -18.81 -2.59
C ASP A 194 -10.28 -17.94 -3.81
N THR A 195 -9.50 -16.89 -3.59
CA THR A 195 -9.16 -15.89 -4.60
C THR A 195 -7.67 -15.86 -4.84
N ILE A 196 -7.25 -15.73 -6.09
CA ILE A 196 -5.83 -15.66 -6.45
C ILE A 196 -5.31 -14.24 -6.21
N ILE A 197 -4.23 -14.14 -5.45
CA ILE A 197 -3.40 -12.94 -5.37
C ILE A 197 -2.38 -13.04 -6.50
N GLY A 198 -2.42 -12.08 -7.43
CA GLY A 198 -1.41 -11.95 -8.47
C GLY A 198 -0.12 -11.32 -7.96
N ARG A 199 0.76 -10.94 -8.88
CA ARG A 199 1.99 -10.22 -8.53
C ARG A 199 1.67 -8.83 -7.98
N THR A 200 1.78 -8.68 -6.67
CA THR A 200 1.46 -7.44 -5.95
C THR A 200 2.62 -7.00 -5.06
N PRO A 201 3.21 -5.80 -5.27
CA PRO A 201 4.33 -5.31 -4.48
C PRO A 201 4.06 -5.32 -2.98
N ILE A 202 5.06 -5.73 -2.20
CA ILE A 202 4.96 -5.83 -0.74
C ILE A 202 6.02 -4.93 -0.11
N ILE A 203 5.60 -4.07 0.81
CA ILE A 203 6.49 -3.34 1.70
C ILE A 203 6.44 -4.02 3.06
N VAL A 204 7.59 -4.44 3.57
CA VAL A 204 7.73 -5.02 4.90
C VAL A 204 8.41 -3.99 5.79
N LEU A 205 7.79 -3.65 6.92
CA LEU A 205 8.37 -2.75 7.92
C LEU A 205 8.64 -3.55 9.19
N THR A 206 9.88 -3.55 9.68
CA THR A 206 10.26 -4.29 10.89
C THR A 206 11.22 -3.50 11.77
N ASN A 207 11.20 -3.80 13.08
CA ASN A 207 12.21 -3.31 14.02
C ASN A 207 13.38 -4.27 14.25
N GLN A 208 13.28 -5.52 13.78
CA GLN A 208 14.28 -6.57 14.05
C GLN A 208 14.41 -7.49 12.84
N LEU A 209 15.64 -7.72 12.38
CA LEU A 209 16.03 -8.99 11.78
C LEU A 209 16.01 -10.04 12.91
N ARG A 210 14.95 -10.85 12.98
CA ARG A 210 15.07 -12.12 13.70
C ARG A 210 15.95 -13.04 12.88
N SER A 211 17.26 -12.97 13.13
CA SER A 211 18.19 -14.02 12.77
C SER A 211 17.99 -15.17 13.75
N GLU A 212 17.22 -16.18 13.36
CA GLU A 212 17.33 -17.57 13.82
C GLU A 212 16.46 -18.48 12.96
#